data_AF-A9WRG4-F1
#
_entry.id   AF-A9WRG4-F1
#
_cell.length_a   1.000
_cell.length_b   1.000
_cell.length_c   1.000
_cell.angle_alpha   90.00
_cell.angle_beta   90.00
_cell.angle_gamma   90.00
#
_symmetry.space_group_name_H-M   'P 1'
#
loop_
_entity.id
_entity.type
_entity.pdbx_description
1 polymer ?
#
loop_
_entity_poly.entity_id
_entity_poly.type
_entity_poly.pdbx_seq_one_letter_code
_entity_poly.pdbx_strand_id
1 'polypeptide(L)' 'MVLVSGGSVDEARLASETLSWLEAHGRHDLVARAIVVVNMPAGEGTLVNIEEIEGHFRSRAKSVVRLPYDRNLA' A
#
# COMPACT_ATOMS: atom_id res chain seq x y z
N MET A 1 -10.28 7.61 2.13
CA MET A 1 -9.38 7.56 0.97
C MET A 1 -8.99 6.11 0.75
N VAL A 2 -8.87 5.68 -0.50
CA VAL A 2 -8.30 4.38 -0.84
C VAL A 2 -7.03 4.65 -1.64
N LEU A 3 -5.91 4.07 -1.21
CA LEU A 3 -4.63 4.16 -1.89
C LEU A 3 -4.28 2.76 -2.39
N VAL A 4 -4.04 2.60 -3.69
CA VAL A 4 -3.66 1.32 -4.29
C VAL A 4 -2.20 1.39 -4.70
N SER A 5 -1.42 0.43 -4.23
CA SER A 5 -0.01 0.24 -4.58
C SER A 5 0.15 -1.17 -5.13
N GLY A 6 1.07 -1.37 -6.08
CA GLY A 6 1.52 -2.71 -6.41
C GLY A 6 2.40 -3.31 -5.30
N GLY A 7 2.77 -4.59 -5.49
CA GLY A 7 3.55 -5.38 -4.53
C GLY A 7 5.06 -5.18 -4.58
N SER A 8 5.57 -4.17 -5.28
CA SER A 8 7.00 -3.85 -5.33
C SER A 8 7.42 -2.82 -4.28
N VAL A 9 8.71 -2.79 -3.95
CA VAL A 9 9.28 -1.81 -2.99
C VAL A 9 9.17 -0.37 -3.50
N ASP A 10 9.39 -0.14 -4.80
CA ASP A 10 9.33 1.19 -5.40
C ASP A 10 7.90 1.75 -5.36
N GLU A 11 6.89 0.93 -5.65
CA GLU A 11 5.49 1.34 -5.56
C GLU A 11 5.08 1.61 -4.11
N ALA A 12 5.49 0.75 -3.17
CA ALA A 12 5.24 0.98 -1.76
C ALA A 12 5.88 2.29 -1.28
N ARG A 13 7.10 2.61 -1.74
CA ARG A 13 7.76 3.89 -1.44
C ARG A 13 6.95 5.08 -1.96
N LEU A 14 6.48 5.04 -3.20
CA LEU A 14 5.66 6.12 -3.78
C LEU A 14 4.33 6.31 -3.02
N ALA A 15 3.71 5.20 -2.62
CA ALA A 15 2.52 5.25 -1.75
C ALA A 15 2.84 5.88 -0.39
N SER A 16 3.98 5.56 0.22
CA SER A 16 4.42 6.19 1.48
C SER A 16 4.74 7.67 1.33
N GLU A 17 5.30 8.09 0.19
CA GLU A 17 5.53 9.51 -0.12
C GLU A 17 4.19 10.26 -0.26
N THR A 18 3.17 9.63 -0.84
CA THR A 18 1.80 10.19 -0.91
C THR A 18 1.22 10.40 0.49
N LEU A 19 1.35 9.41 1.39
CA LEU A 19 0.88 9.56 2.77
C LEU A 19 1.65 10.63 3.53
N SER A 20 2.98 10.65 3.38
CA SER A 20 3.84 11.66 4.02
C SER A 20 3.53 13.06 3.52
N TRP A 21 3.21 13.23 2.23
CA TRP A 21 2.77 14.51 1.69
C TRP A 21 1.44 14.96 2.30
N LEU A 22 0.46 14.06 2.45
CA LEU A 22 -0.81 14.38 3.10
C LEU A 22 -0.61 14.80 4.56
N GLU A 23 0.24 14.09 5.30
CA GLU A 23 0.62 14.45 6.67
C GLU A 23 1.26 15.84 6.72
N ALA A 24 2.24 16.11 5.85
CA ALA A 24 2.92 17.40 5.77
C ALA A 24 1.98 18.58 5.46
N HIS A 25 0.83 18.32 4.82
CA HIS A 25 -0.17 19.33 4.47
C HIS A 25 -1.39 19.31 5.39
N GLY A 26 -1.26 18.73 6.60
CA GLY A 26 -2.28 18.77 7.65
C GLY A 26 -3.48 17.85 7.41
N ARG A 27 -3.40 16.93 6.43
CA ARG A 27 -4.46 15.98 6.07
C ARG A 27 -4.34 14.66 6.85
N HIS A 28 -3.93 14.74 8.12
CA HIS A 28 -3.75 13.57 8.98
C HIS A 28 -5.04 12.75 9.13
N ASP A 29 -6.20 13.40 9.12
CA ASP A 29 -7.50 12.74 9.21
C ASP A 29 -7.79 11.84 7.99
N LEU A 30 -7.30 12.22 6.80
CA LEU A 30 -7.39 11.40 5.61
C LEU A 30 -6.48 10.19 5.67
N VAL A 31 -5.25 10.35 6.17
CA VAL A 31 -4.26 9.29 6.34
C VAL A 31 -4.74 8.28 7.39
N ALA A 32 -5.16 8.77 8.56
CA ALA A 32 -5.68 7.94 9.64
C ALA A 32 -6.95 7.15 9.25
N ARG A 33 -7.72 7.62 8.26
CA ARG A 33 -8.90 6.92 7.71
C ARG A 33 -8.60 6.18 6.40
N ALA A 34 -7.36 6.17 5.93
CA ALA A 34 -7.01 5.56 4.64
C ALA A 34 -7.09 4.02 4.71
N ILE A 35 -7.50 3.43 3.59
CA ILE A 35 -7.34 2.00 3.32
C ILE A 35 -6.24 1.89 2.27
N VAL A 36 -5.16 1.19 2.59
CA VAL A 36 -4.09 0.90 1.64
C VAL A 36 -4.31 -0.50 1.07
N VAL A 37 -4.34 -0.61 -0.25
CA VAL A 37 -4.46 -1.88 -0.95
C VAL A 37 -3.11 -2.20 -1.58
N VAL A 38 -2.56 -3.37 -1.24
CA VAL A 38 -1.34 -3.92 -1.84
C VAL A 38 -1.76 -4.95 -2.87
N ASN A 39 -1.65 -4.59 -4.14
CA ASN A 39 -2.02 -5.43 -5.28
C ASN A 39 -0.85 -6.31 -5.71
N MET A 40 -1.01 -7.63 -5.60
CA MET A 40 0.03 -8.59 -5.94
C MET A 40 0.10 -8.80 -7.46
N PRO A 41 1.26 -8.64 -8.11
CA PRO A 41 1.41 -8.98 -9.53
C PRO A 41 1.38 -10.50 -9.76
N ALA A 42 1.18 -10.90 -11.01
CA ALA A 42 1.29 -12.29 -11.44
C ALA A 42 2.75 -12.78 -11.38
N GLY A 43 3.00 -13.89 -10.69
CA GLY A 43 4.29 -14.61 -10.72
C GLY A 43 5.00 -14.72 -9.37
N GLU A 44 5.89 -15.71 -9.24
CA GLU A 44 6.70 -16.00 -8.04
C GLU A 44 7.89 -15.03 -7.85
N GLY A 45 7.97 -13.98 -8.67
CA GLY A 45 9.24 -13.34 -9.02
C GLY A 45 9.71 -12.17 -8.16
N THR A 46 9.00 -11.78 -7.11
CA THR A 46 9.50 -10.71 -6.23
C THR A 46 9.63 -11.25 -4.82
N LEU A 47 10.88 -11.47 -4.39
CA LEU A 47 11.32 -11.70 -3.00
C LEU A 47 11.01 -10.51 -2.08
N VAL A 48 9.98 -9.74 -2.39
CA VAL A 48 9.56 -8.59 -1.60
C VAL A 48 8.83 -9.14 -0.41
N ASN A 49 9.32 -8.76 0.77
CA ASN A 49 8.66 -9.09 2.01
C ASN A 49 7.38 -8.24 2.13
N ILE A 50 6.28 -8.77 1.60
CA ILE A 50 4.97 -8.11 1.65
C ILE A 50 4.55 -7.83 3.09
N GLU A 51 4.94 -8.68 4.05
CA GLU A 51 4.62 -8.44 5.46
C GLU A 51 5.30 -7.19 6.00
N GLU A 52 6.51 -6.88 5.53
CA GLU A 52 7.22 -5.64 5.88
C GLU A 52 6.52 -4.41 5.29
N ILE A 53 6.09 -4.48 4.04
CA ILE A 53 5.32 -3.40 3.39
C ILE A 53 3.99 -3.19 4.11
N GLU A 54 3.27 -4.27 4.44
CA GLU A 54 2.03 -4.18 5.22
C GLU A 54 2.28 -3.56 6.60
N GLY A 55 3.35 -3.99 7.29
CA GLY A 55 3.76 -3.45 8.58
C GLY A 55 4.05 -1.95 8.50
N HIS A 56 4.73 -1.50 7.45
CA HIS A 56 4.98 -0.08 7.21
C HIS A 56 3.68 0.73 7.16
N PHE A 57 2.70 0.30 6.38
CA PHE A 57 1.45 1.04 6.21
C PHE A 57 0.50 0.94 7.42
N ARG A 58 0.49 -0.19 8.14
CA ARG A 58 -0.33 -0.36 9.36
C ARG A 58 0.00 0.66 10.44
N SER A 59 1.21 1.22 10.44
CA SER A 59 1.60 2.26 11.40
C SER A 59 0.91 3.61 11.18
N ARG A 60 0.35 3.88 9.98
CA ARG A 60 -0.20 5.20 9.61
C ARG A 60 -1.65 5.15 9.10
N ALA A 61 -2.02 4.09 8.38
CA ALA A 61 -3.33 3.93 7.77
C ALA A 61 -4.29 3.14 8.67
N LYS A 62 -5.60 3.31 8.46
CA LYS A 62 -6.65 2.56 9.19
C LYS A 62 -6.55 1.06 8.97
N SER A 63 -6.27 0.66 7.74
CA SER A 63 -6.26 -0.74 7.33
C SER A 63 -5.37 -0.93 6.11
N VAL A 64 -4.78 -2.12 6.03
CA VAL A 64 -4.00 -2.56 4.87
C VAL A 64 -4.63 -3.87 4.38
N VAL A 65 -4.98 -3.90 3.10
CA VAL A 65 -5.63 -5.02 2.43
C VAL A 65 -4.69 -5.56 1.37
N ARG A 66 -4.37 -6.85 1.47
CA ARG A 66 -3.65 -7.57 0.42
C ARG A 66 -4.63 -8.08 -0.62
N LEU A 67 -4.47 -7.65 -1.86
CA LEU A 67 -5.25 -8.15 -3.00
C LEU A 67 -4.40 -9.16 -3.77
N PRO A 68 -4.72 -10.46 -3.73
CA PRO A 68 -4.00 -11.47 -4.49
C PRO A 68 -4.25 -11.30 -5.98
N TYR A 69 -3.29 -11.72 -6.81
CA TYR A 69 -3.47 -11.79 -8.25
C TYR A 69 -4.61 -12.75 -8.60
N ASP A 70 -5.53 -12.30 -9.45
CA ASP A 70 -6.62 -13.13 -10.00
C ASP A 70 -6.40 -13.34 -11.51
N ARG A 71 -6.20 -14.61 -11.89
CA ARG A 71 -6.01 -15.01 -13.29
C ARG A 71 -7.24 -14.76 -14.17
N ASN A 72 -8.43 -14.66 -13.59
CA ASN A 72 -9.67 -14.45 -14.34
C ASN A 72 -9.94 -12.98 -14.66
N LEU A 73 -9.15 -12.05 -14.10
CA LEU A 73 -9.25 -10.60 -14.33
C LEU A 73 -8.20 -10.05 -15.31
N ALA A 74 -7.44 -10.94 -15.97
CA ALA A 74 -6.32 -10.59 -16.85
C ALA A 74 -6.73 -10.46 -18.32
#